data_AF-A0A6G6TJF9-F1
#
_entry.id   AF-A0A6G6TJF9-F1
#
_cell.length_a   1.000
_cell.length_b   1.000
_cell.length_c   1.000
_cell.angle_alpha   90.00
_cell.angle_beta   90.00
_cell.angle_gamma   90.00
#
_symmetry.space_group_name_H-M   'P 1'
#
loop_
_entity.id
_entity.type
_entity.pdbx_description
1 polymer ?
#
loop_
_entity_poly.entity_id
_entity_poly.type
_entity_poly.pdbx_seq_one_letter_code
_entity_poly.pdbx_strand_id
1 'polypeptide(L)' 'MNQKTNQFEYFLVMTILCVVVLFIMGLVIYSIGECIIWLLIGGDFIFSIEFLKKIIKASLWAGLVVGIGMWFIEYKLRR' A
#
# COMPACT_ATOMS: atom_id res chain seq x y z
N MET A 1 -31.80 -7.00 -4.76
CA MET A 1 -30.45 -6.38 -4.75
C MET A 1 -29.42 -7.45 -5.05
N ASN A 2 -28.68 -7.28 -6.14
CA ASN A 2 -27.90 -8.32 -6.79
C ASN A 2 -26.62 -8.62 -5.98
N GLN A 3 -26.51 -9.80 -5.35
CA GLN A 3 -25.38 -10.15 -4.47
C GLN A 3 -24.00 -9.98 -5.13
N LYS A 4 -23.90 -10.11 -6.46
CA LYS A 4 -22.66 -9.92 -7.24
C LYS A 4 -22.12 -8.49 -7.19
N THR A 5 -22.98 -7.47 -7.19
CA THR A 5 -22.54 -6.06 -7.17
C THR A 5 -21.82 -5.75 -5.85
N ASN A 6 -22.31 -6.29 -4.74
CA ASN A 6 -21.74 -6.07 -3.41
C ASN A 6 -20.33 -6.68 -3.26
N GLN A 7 -20.00 -7.74 -4.00
CA GLN A 7 -18.69 -8.41 -3.90
C GLN A 7 -17.60 -7.64 -4.62
N PHE A 8 -17.93 -7.09 -5.80
CA PHE A 8 -16.99 -6.31 -6.58
C PHE A 8 -16.71 -4.95 -5.93
N GLU A 9 -17.74 -4.31 -5.37
CA GLU A 9 -17.58 -3.09 -4.57
C GLU A 9 -16.72 -3.34 -3.33
N TYR A 10 -16.97 -4.43 -2.60
CA TYR A 10 -16.13 -4.80 -1.44
C TYR A 10 -14.67 -5.05 -1.84
N PHE A 11 -14.43 -5.78 -2.93
CA PHE A 11 -13.08 -6.02 -3.44
C PHE A 11 -12.35 -4.70 -3.78
N LEU A 12 -13.02 -3.79 -4.49
CA LEU A 12 -12.44 -2.50 -4.86
C LEU A 12 -12.11 -1.67 -3.63
N VAL A 13 -13.04 -1.56 -2.67
CA VAL A 13 -12.85 -0.79 -1.44
C VAL A 13 -11.68 -1.36 -0.63
N MET A 14 -11.63 -2.68 -0.42
CA MET A 14 -10.54 -3.32 0.34
C MET A 14 -9.19 -3.18 -0.37
N THR A 15 -9.17 -3.27 -1.70
CA THR A 15 -7.94 -3.07 -2.48
C THR A 15 -7.44 -1.63 -2.36
N ILE A 16 -8.33 -0.64 -2.51
CA ILE A 16 -7.97 0.78 -2.36
C ILE A 16 -7.43 1.05 -0.95
N LEU A 17 -8.10 0.54 0.09
CA LEU A 17 -7.63 0.68 1.47
C LEU A 17 -6.25 0.06 1.66
N CYS A 18 -6.00 -1.14 1.12
CA CYS A 18 -4.69 -1.79 1.19
C CYS A 18 -3.60 -0.97 0.50
N VAL A 19 -3.87 -0.45 -0.70
CA VAL A 19 -2.93 0.43 -1.43
C VAL A 19 -2.59 1.67 -0.62
N VAL A 20 -3.60 2.32 -0.02
CA VAL A 20 -3.41 3.53 0.80
C VAL A 20 -2.57 3.23 2.04
N VAL A 21 -2.87 2.16 2.76
CA VAL A 21 -2.10 1.76 3.95
C VAL A 21 -0.65 1.46 3.59
N LEU A 22 -0.42 0.67 2.53
CA LEU A 22 0.94 0.35 2.07
C LEU A 22 1.72 1.57 1.60
N PHE A 23 1.04 2.53 0.97
CA PHE A 23 1.63 3.80 0.58
C PHE A 23 2.08 4.61 1.81
N ILE A 24 1.22 4.76 2.83
CA ILE A 24 1.55 5.47 4.06
C ILE A 24 2.69 4.76 4.80
N MET A 25 2.66 3.43 4.91
CA MET A 25 3.77 2.67 5.51
C MET A 25 5.08 2.88 4.76
N GLY A 26 5.05 2.87 3.43
CA GLY A 26 6.23 3.14 2.60
C GLY A 26 6.81 4.53 2.83
N LEU A 27 5.95 5.55 2.97
CA LEU A 27 6.39 6.91 3.34
C LEU A 27 7.04 6.95 4.71
N VAL A 28 6.43 6.32 5.72
CA VAL A 28 6.98 6.28 7.08
C VAL A 28 8.35 5.61 7.11
N ILE A 29 8.50 4.47 6.43
CA ILE A 29 9.79 3.76 6.33
C ILE A 29 10.84 4.63 5.64
N TYR A 30 10.46 5.32 4.56
CA TYR A 30 11.37 6.24 3.87
C TYR A 30 11.81 7.39 4.78
N SER A 31 10.88 8.03 5.47
CA SER A 31 11.20 9.12 6.41
C SER A 31 12.07 8.66 7.57
N ILE A 32 11.86 7.45 8.09
CA ILE A 32 12.73 6.88 9.13
C ILE A 32 14.13 6.60 8.57
N GLY A 33 14.23 6.03 7.37
CA GLY A 33 15.52 5.73 6.74
C GLY A 33 16.35 6.99 6.48
N GLU A 34 15.73 8.03 5.91
CA GLU A 34 16.38 9.33 5.70
C GLU A 34 16.77 9.99 7.04
N CYS A 35 15.92 9.89 8.07
CA CYS A 35 16.25 10.42 9.39
C CYS A 35 17.46 9.71 10.02
N ILE A 36 17.57 8.39 9.86
CA ILE A 36 18.74 7.61 10.33
C ILE A 36 20.00 8.03 9.58
N ILE A 37 19.93 8.19 8.25
CA ILE A 37 21.06 8.63 7.42
C ILE A 37 21.51 10.04 7.82
N TRP A 38 20.55 10.96 8.03
CA TRP A 38 20.81 12.31 8.50
C TRP A 38 21.54 12.31 9.85
N LEU A 39 21.07 11.49 10.82
CA LEU A 39 21.68 11.39 12.15
C LEU A 39 23.09 10.75 12.14
N LEU A 40 23.32 9.75 11.30
CA LEU A 40 24.57 8.97 11.33
C LEU A 40 25.67 9.51 10.42
N ILE A 41 25.30 10.13 9.30
CA ILE A 41 26.23 10.52 8.23
C ILE A 41 26.24 12.04 8.04
N GLY A 42 25.30 12.78 8.65
CA GLY A 42 25.20 14.23 8.50
C GLY A 42 24.76 14.69 7.10
N GLY A 43 24.17 13.79 6.30
CA GLY A 43 23.68 14.11 4.96
C GLY A 43 22.32 14.81 4.99
N ASP A 44 22.02 15.69 4.04
CA ASP A 44 20.78 16.48 4.01
C ASP A 44 19.51 15.64 3.81
N PHE A 45 18.45 16.00 4.54
CA PHE A 45 17.11 15.40 4.37
C PHE A 45 16.45 15.94 3.10
N ILE A 46 16.66 15.27 1.97
CA ILE A 46 16.07 15.67 0.69
C ILE A 46 14.99 14.68 0.30
N PHE A 47 13.74 15.14 0.38
CA PHE A 47 12.61 14.35 -0.09
C PHE A 47 12.64 14.20 -1.61
N SER A 48 12.97 12.99 -2.10
CA SER A 48 13.04 12.73 -3.53
C SER A 48 11.68 12.35 -4.13
N ILE A 49 11.23 13.13 -5.11
CA ILE A 49 10.02 12.83 -5.91
C ILE A 49 10.15 11.48 -6.63
N GLU A 50 11.37 11.06 -6.95
CA GLU A 50 11.62 9.77 -7.60
C GLU A 50 11.35 8.60 -6.66
N PHE A 51 11.70 8.73 -5.38
CA PHE A 51 11.34 7.76 -4.36
C PHE A 51 9.83 7.70 -4.13
N LEU A 52 9.16 8.85 -4.10
CA LEU A 52 7.70 8.91 -4.02
C LEU A 52 7.04 8.10 -5.15
N LYS A 53 7.51 8.28 -6.41
CA LYS A 53 7.01 7.51 -7.56
C LYS A 53 7.24 5.99 -7.40
N LYS A 54 8.39 5.59 -6.83
CA LYS A 54 8.69 4.17 -6.57
C LYS A 54 7.74 3.59 -5.52
N ILE A 55 7.50 4.32 -4.42
CA ILE A 55 6.58 3.91 -3.36
C ILE A 55 5.16 3.78 -3.90
N ILE A 56 4.68 4.73 -4.70
CA ILE A 56 3.34 4.65 -5.34
C ILE A 56 3.21 3.41 -6.22
N LYS A 57 4.21 3.14 -7.08
CA LYS A 57 4.18 1.94 -7.93
C LYS A 57 4.18 0.66 -7.08
N ALA A 58 5.04 0.60 -6.07
CA ALA A 58 5.13 -0.56 -5.19
C ALA A 58 3.83 -0.79 -4.41
N SER A 59 3.22 0.26 -3.85
CA SER A 59 1.97 0.16 -3.10
C SER A 59 0.79 -0.23 -3.97
N LEU A 60 0.74 0.23 -5.24
CA LEU A 60 -0.28 -0.21 -6.19
C LEU A 60 -0.16 -1.70 -6.51
N TRP A 61 1.04 -2.18 -6.84
CA TRP A 61 1.27 -3.61 -7.13
C TRP A 61 1.00 -4.49 -5.91
N ALA A 62 1.57 -4.13 -4.76
CA ALA A 62 1.40 -4.91 -3.54
C ALA A 62 -0.04 -4.87 -3.03
N GLY A 63 -0.70 -3.70 -3.08
CA GLY A 63 -2.09 -3.57 -2.66
C GLY A 63 -3.06 -4.35 -3.54
N LEU A 64 -2.78 -4.46 -4.85
CA LEU A 64 -3.57 -5.29 -5.75
C LEU A 64 -3.42 -6.79 -5.43
N VAL A 65 -2.20 -7.26 -5.18
CA VAL A 65 -1.95 -8.66 -4.78
C VAL A 65 -2.62 -8.99 -3.44
N VAL A 66 -2.48 -8.11 -2.45
CA VAL A 66 -3.10 -8.28 -1.13
C VAL A 66 -4.63 -8.21 -1.22
N GLY A 67 -5.17 -7.30 -2.02
CA GLY A 67 -6.61 -7.18 -2.26
C GLY A 67 -7.20 -8.44 -2.88
N ILE A 68 -6.52 -9.04 -3.88
CA ILE A 68 -6.92 -10.32 -4.49
C ILE A 68 -6.87 -11.44 -3.46
N GLY A 69 -5.81 -11.49 -2.64
CA GLY A 69 -5.65 -12.48 -1.58
C GLY A 69 -6.76 -12.39 -0.53
N MET A 70 -7.05 -11.19 -0.01
CA MET A 70 -8.13 -10.98 0.95
C MET A 70 -9.48 -11.36 0.37
N TRP A 71 -9.78 -10.95 -0.88
CA TRP A 71 -11.02 -11.33 -1.53
C TRP A 71 -11.14 -12.83 -1.68
N PHE A 72 -10.08 -13.53 -2.08
CA PHE A 72 -10.08 -14.98 -2.20
C PHE A 72 -10.34 -15.68 -0.85
N ILE A 73 -9.73 -15.20 0.24
CA ILE A 73 -9.96 -15.73 1.58
C ILE A 73 -11.41 -15.50 2.02
N GLU A 74 -11.90 -14.27 1.90
CA GLU A 74 -13.25 -13.89 2.31
C GLU A 74 -14.32 -14.66 1.52
N TYR A 75 -14.08 -14.90 0.22
CA TYR A 75 -15.07 -15.53 -0.67
C TYR A 75 -14.98 -17.05 -0.79
N LYS A 76 -13.77 -17.62 -0.75
CA LYS A 76 -13.55 -19.04 -1.04
C LYS A 76 -13.22 -19.89 0.19
N LEU A 77 -12.76 -19.27 1.28
CA LEU A 77 -12.41 -19.95 2.53
C LEU A 77 -13.42 -19.70 3.65
N ARG A 78 -14.15 -18.57 3.63
CA ARG A 78 -15.10 -18.18 4.68
C ARG A 78 -16.58 -18.44 4.33
N ARG A 79 -16.87 -18.92 3.12
CA ARG A 79 -18.14 -19.56 2.72
C ARG A 79 -17.90 -21.06 2.55
#